data_AF-A0A800IGK7-F1
#
_entry.id   AF-A0A800IGK7-F1
#
_cell.length_a   1.000
_cell.length_b   1.000
_cell.length_c   1.000
_cell.angle_alpha   90.00
_cell.angle_beta   90.00
_cell.angle_gamma   90.00
#
_symmetry.space_group_name_H-M   'P 1'
#
loop_
_entity.id
_entity.type
_entity.pdbx_description
1 polymer ?
#
loop_
_entity_poly.entity_id
_entity_poly.type
_entity_poly.pdbx_seq_one_letter_code
_entity_poly.pdbx_strand_id
1 'polypeptide(L)'
;MAPMLQQLDTLLLQDHASARRFTLLGAAPERIKVVGNLKYDVVIPPPQQLDKIQHSQLDQGYCLVCGSTRPGEESILLQAWAQLPDTISGTLVLVPRHPQRFTEVADLCDHSGLPWSRISDPEITPITQGRRLILVDAMGLLLDLYRLADLVFVGGSLADYGGHNPLEAAALSKAVLMGPYCYNNAQVCSQLEAVGGLQITTARHVCLNLQTLLLDPALCQRMGQAGYHLVQQQKGTLARHLQHIRDQFYIQHRNTKVT
;
A
#
# COMPACT_ATOMS: atom_id res chain seq x y z
N MET A 1 -33.70 -0.01 4.08
CA MET A 1 -32.68 0.97 4.50
C MET A 1 -33.18 2.42 4.46
N ALA A 2 -34.07 2.79 3.53
CA ALA A 2 -34.57 4.16 3.36
C ALA A 2 -35.02 4.88 4.66
N PRO A 3 -35.80 4.26 5.58
CA PRO A 3 -36.24 4.97 6.81
C PRO A 3 -35.09 5.42 7.71
N MET A 4 -33.99 4.67 7.77
CA MET A 4 -32.79 5.05 8.52
C MET A 4 -32.00 6.14 7.79
N LEU A 5 -31.83 6.01 6.47
CA LEU A 5 -31.08 6.98 5.67
C LEU A 5 -31.77 8.36 5.64
N GLN A 6 -33.09 8.39 5.75
CA GLN A 6 -33.88 9.63 5.87
C GLN A 6 -33.76 10.31 7.23
N GLN A 7 -33.16 9.67 8.24
CA GLN A 7 -32.86 10.31 9.53
C GLN A 7 -31.49 10.99 9.57
N LEU A 8 -30.67 10.81 8.54
CA LEU A 8 -29.36 11.47 8.43
C LEU A 8 -29.51 12.85 7.80
N ASP A 9 -28.91 13.86 8.41
CA ASP A 9 -28.89 15.24 7.89
C ASP A 9 -28.04 15.35 6.61
N THR A 10 -26.89 14.68 6.59
CA THR A 10 -25.99 14.65 5.44
C THR A 10 -25.24 13.32 5.33
N LEU A 11 -24.89 12.96 4.10
CA LEU A 11 -24.10 11.79 3.75
C LEU A 11 -22.86 12.27 3.00
N LEU A 12 -21.70 12.26 3.67
CA LEU A 12 -20.41 12.60 3.07
C LEU A 12 -19.77 11.32 2.53
N LEU A 13 -19.68 11.21 1.21
CA LEU A 13 -19.30 9.98 0.51
C LEU A 13 -17.98 10.13 -0.23
N GLN A 14 -17.27 9.00 -0.37
CA GLN A 14 -15.93 8.96 -0.97
C GLN A 14 -15.90 9.15 -2.49
N ASP A 15 -16.95 8.72 -3.19
CA ASP A 15 -17.03 8.73 -4.65
C ASP A 15 -18.48 8.75 -5.17
N HIS A 16 -18.61 8.99 -6.47
CA HIS A 16 -19.90 9.00 -7.17
C HIS A 16 -20.55 7.61 -7.25
N ALA A 17 -19.77 6.53 -7.22
CA ALA A 17 -20.32 5.17 -7.23
C ALA A 17 -21.08 4.86 -5.92
N SER A 18 -20.53 5.30 -4.79
CA SER A 18 -21.15 5.25 -3.48
C SER A 18 -22.37 6.16 -3.43
N ALA A 19 -22.30 7.38 -3.97
CA ALA A 19 -23.46 8.26 -4.10
C ALA A 19 -24.63 7.58 -4.82
N ARG A 20 -24.37 6.97 -6.00
CA ARG A 20 -25.39 6.21 -6.74
C ARG A 20 -25.99 5.08 -5.91
N ARG A 21 -25.17 4.30 -5.21
CA ARG A 21 -25.64 3.20 -4.34
C ARG A 21 -26.52 3.70 -3.19
N PHE A 22 -26.12 4.78 -2.51
CA PHE A 22 -26.92 5.36 -1.43
C PHE A 22 -28.24 5.94 -1.94
N THR A 23 -28.25 6.58 -3.11
CA THR A 23 -29.49 7.04 -3.75
C THR A 23 -30.43 5.86 -4.04
N LEU A 24 -29.93 4.75 -4.60
CA LEU A 24 -30.72 3.54 -4.84
C LEU A 24 -31.28 2.91 -3.55
N LEU A 25 -30.59 3.07 -2.43
CA LEU A 25 -31.05 2.60 -1.10
C LEU A 25 -32.08 3.53 -0.44
N GLY A 26 -32.41 4.66 -1.08
CA GLY A 26 -33.43 5.62 -0.63
C GLY A 26 -32.89 6.84 0.12
N ALA A 27 -31.59 7.14 0.03
CA ALA A 27 -31.06 8.40 0.54
C ALA A 27 -31.50 9.58 -0.35
N ALA A 28 -31.88 10.68 0.29
CA ALA A 28 -32.30 11.90 -0.39
C ALA A 28 -31.12 12.55 -1.14
N PRO A 29 -31.21 12.78 -2.48
CA PRO A 29 -30.11 13.31 -3.29
C PRO A 29 -29.49 14.61 -2.76
N GLU A 30 -30.32 15.51 -2.23
CA GLU A 30 -29.90 16.80 -1.67
C GLU A 30 -29.02 16.68 -0.43
N ARG A 31 -29.10 15.54 0.29
CA ARG A 31 -28.31 15.26 1.49
C ARG A 31 -26.98 14.59 1.18
N ILE A 32 -26.78 14.11 -0.04
CA ILE A 32 -25.55 13.44 -0.47
C ILE A 32 -24.53 14.47 -0.94
N LYS A 33 -23.31 14.38 -0.42
CA LYS A 33 -22.14 15.14 -0.86
C LYS A 33 -20.99 14.18 -1.14
N VAL A 34 -20.39 14.27 -2.32
CA VAL A 34 -19.15 13.53 -2.62
C VAL A 34 -17.98 14.43 -2.22
N VAL A 35 -17.26 14.04 -1.17
CA VAL A 35 -16.22 14.88 -0.54
C VAL A 35 -14.82 14.34 -0.80
N GLY A 36 -14.72 13.09 -1.28
CA GLY A 36 -13.45 12.41 -1.55
C GLY A 36 -13.13 11.34 -0.52
N ASN A 37 -12.08 10.57 -0.78
CA ASN A 37 -11.73 9.43 0.05
C ASN A 37 -10.72 9.82 1.15
N LEU A 38 -11.12 9.68 2.42
CA LEU A 38 -10.29 9.98 3.59
C LEU A 38 -8.98 9.18 3.63
N LYS A 39 -8.90 8.05 2.93
CA LYS A 39 -7.67 7.25 2.83
C LYS A 39 -6.49 8.05 2.25
N TYR A 40 -6.74 9.08 1.43
CA TYR A 40 -5.68 9.91 0.82
C TYR A 40 -5.00 10.89 1.78
N ASP A 41 -5.58 11.16 2.95
CA ASP A 41 -4.94 11.96 4.01
C ASP A 41 -3.89 11.14 4.79
N VAL A 42 -3.04 10.40 4.08
CA VAL A 42 -1.94 9.64 4.66
C VAL A 42 -0.90 10.61 5.23
N VAL A 43 -0.58 10.42 6.50
CA VAL A 43 0.51 11.10 7.19
C VAL A 43 1.74 10.22 7.14
N ILE A 44 2.81 10.74 6.54
CA ILE A 44 4.11 10.09 6.47
C ILE A 44 4.99 10.69 7.57
N PRO A 45 5.18 10.01 8.71
CA PRO A 45 6.03 10.52 9.80
C PRO A 45 7.50 10.61 9.36
N PRO A 46 8.33 11.40 10.06
CA PRO A 46 9.78 11.32 9.86
C PRO A 46 10.26 9.88 10.11
N PRO A 47 11.38 9.45 9.48
CA PRO A 47 11.91 8.12 9.71
C PRO A 47 12.20 7.90 11.20
N GLN A 48 11.85 6.73 11.73
CA GLN A 48 11.94 6.46 13.18
C GLN A 48 13.01 5.43 13.53
N GLN A 49 13.26 4.49 12.63
CA GLN A 49 14.06 3.30 12.89
C GLN A 49 15.03 2.99 11.74
N LEU A 50 15.34 3.98 10.88
CA LEU A 50 16.34 3.79 9.82
C LEU A 50 17.70 3.34 10.37
N ASP A 51 18.14 3.86 11.51
CA ASP A 51 19.41 3.43 12.12
C ASP A 51 19.42 1.94 12.52
N LYS A 52 18.24 1.34 12.74
CA LYS A 52 18.11 -0.10 13.02
C LYS A 52 18.11 -0.94 11.75
N ILE A 53 17.76 -0.35 10.62
CA ILE A 53 17.84 -0.96 9.30
C ILE A 53 19.24 -0.60 8.78
N GLN A 54 20.25 -1.42 9.06
CA GLN A 54 21.61 -1.05 8.69
C GLN A 54 21.66 -0.81 7.18
N HIS A 55 21.85 0.44 6.75
CA HIS A 55 21.76 0.85 5.35
C HIS A 55 22.63 -0.02 4.43
N SER A 56 23.82 -0.40 4.90
CA SER A 56 24.74 -1.32 4.23
C SER A 56 24.14 -2.68 3.85
N GLN A 57 23.00 -3.06 4.41
CA GLN A 57 22.24 -4.28 4.11
C GLN A 57 21.36 -4.13 2.86
N LEU A 58 20.94 -2.92 2.50
CA LEU A 58 20.08 -2.66 1.33
C LEU A 58 20.83 -1.92 0.22
N ASP A 59 22.03 -1.41 0.51
CA ASP A 59 22.82 -0.54 -0.39
C ASP A 59 23.51 -1.27 -1.57
N GLN A 60 23.30 -2.58 -1.76
CA GLN A 60 23.88 -3.33 -2.88
C GLN A 60 22.77 -3.95 -3.75
N GLY A 61 22.63 -3.43 -4.97
CA GLY A 61 21.63 -3.88 -5.94
C GLY A 61 20.24 -3.34 -5.66
N TYR A 62 19.22 -4.02 -6.18
CA TYR A 62 17.82 -3.62 -6.04
C TYR A 62 17.24 -3.96 -4.67
N CYS A 63 16.40 -3.08 -4.13
CA CYS A 63 15.62 -3.31 -2.93
C CYS A 63 14.13 -3.46 -3.28
N LEU A 64 13.64 -4.70 -3.25
CA LEU A 64 12.21 -5.02 -3.41
C LEU A 64 11.59 -5.24 -2.04
N VAL A 65 10.68 -4.36 -1.62
CA VAL A 65 9.96 -4.51 -0.35
C VAL A 65 8.56 -5.07 -0.60
N CYS A 66 8.32 -6.29 -0.15
CA CYS A 66 7.03 -6.95 -0.13
C CYS A 66 6.36 -6.71 1.23
N GLY A 67 5.54 -5.66 1.27
CA GLY A 67 4.91 -5.17 2.48
C GLY A 67 3.59 -5.84 2.80
N SER A 68 3.39 -6.23 4.05
CA SER A 68 2.13 -6.81 4.54
C SER A 68 1.72 -8.09 3.80
N THR A 69 2.65 -9.01 3.54
CA THR A 69 2.34 -10.28 2.87
C THR A 69 1.42 -11.17 3.71
N ARG A 70 0.66 -12.03 3.02
CA ARG A 70 -0.33 -12.95 3.57
C ARG A 70 -0.08 -14.38 3.10
N PRO A 71 -0.65 -15.40 3.77
CA PRO A 71 -0.44 -16.80 3.40
C PRO A 71 -0.67 -17.07 1.91
N GLY A 72 0.27 -17.82 1.31
CA GLY A 72 0.26 -18.14 -0.12
C GLY A 72 0.94 -17.10 -1.01
N GLU A 73 1.15 -15.87 -0.54
CA GLU A 73 1.86 -14.85 -1.33
C GLU A 73 3.38 -14.99 -1.20
N GLU A 74 3.88 -15.30 0.00
CA GLU A 74 5.33 -15.35 0.25
C GLU A 74 6.03 -16.37 -0.65
N SER A 75 5.45 -17.57 -0.81
CA SER A 75 5.98 -18.61 -1.69
C SER A 75 6.03 -18.18 -3.16
N ILE A 76 5.01 -17.45 -3.63
CA ILE A 76 4.95 -16.94 -5.01
C ILE A 76 6.05 -15.89 -5.22
N LEU A 77 6.21 -14.97 -4.27
CA LEU A 77 7.20 -13.90 -4.33
C LEU A 77 8.63 -14.45 -4.25
N LEU A 78 8.88 -15.40 -3.34
CA LEU A 78 10.15 -16.11 -3.23
C LEU A 78 10.52 -16.84 -4.52
N GLN A 79 9.57 -17.58 -5.10
CA GLN A 79 9.78 -18.28 -6.36
C GLN A 79 10.07 -17.31 -7.52
N ALA A 80 9.30 -16.22 -7.60
CA ALA A 80 9.51 -15.20 -8.62
C ALA A 80 10.89 -14.54 -8.49
N TRP A 81 11.30 -14.18 -7.27
CA TRP A 81 12.60 -13.59 -6.99
C TRP A 81 13.75 -14.53 -7.32
N ALA A 82 13.63 -15.83 -7.00
CA ALA A 82 14.63 -16.85 -7.34
C ALA A 82 14.76 -17.11 -8.85
N GLN A 83 13.69 -16.87 -9.63
CA GLN A 83 13.69 -17.09 -11.09
C GLN A 83 14.19 -15.90 -11.92
N LEU A 84 14.43 -14.74 -11.31
CA LEU A 84 15.00 -13.59 -12.02
C LEU A 84 16.38 -13.93 -12.62
N PRO A 85 16.77 -13.26 -13.73
CA PRO A 85 18.10 -13.43 -14.30
C PRO A 85 19.19 -12.92 -13.34
N ASP A 86 20.39 -13.48 -13.43
CA ASP A 86 21.52 -13.12 -12.56
C ASP A 86 22.01 -11.67 -12.73
N THR A 87 21.60 -11.00 -13.82
CA THR A 87 21.81 -9.57 -14.01
C THR A 87 21.03 -8.70 -13.02
N ILE A 88 20.03 -9.28 -12.35
CA ILE A 88 19.29 -8.64 -11.26
C ILE A 88 19.82 -9.16 -9.93
N SER A 89 20.61 -8.34 -9.25
CA SER A 89 21.11 -8.57 -7.90
C SER A 89 20.40 -7.67 -6.89
N GLY A 90 20.36 -8.07 -5.62
CA GLY A 90 19.76 -7.25 -4.57
C GLY A 90 19.07 -8.04 -3.47
N THR A 91 18.13 -7.38 -2.80
CA THR A 91 17.42 -7.90 -1.63
C THR A 91 15.91 -7.90 -1.83
N LEU A 92 15.30 -9.06 -1.62
CA LEU A 92 13.86 -9.18 -1.36
C LEU A 92 13.61 -9.06 0.13
N VAL A 93 12.89 -8.02 0.54
CA VAL A 93 12.46 -7.80 1.92
C VAL A 93 11.03 -8.29 2.08
N LEU A 94 10.82 -9.32 2.90
CA LEU A 94 9.51 -9.86 3.24
C LEU A 94 9.03 -9.27 4.57
N VAL A 95 7.88 -8.61 4.56
CA VAL A 95 7.26 -8.05 5.77
C VAL A 95 5.89 -8.72 5.98
N PRO A 96 5.82 -9.85 6.71
CA PRO A 96 4.56 -10.54 6.95
C PRO A 96 3.57 -9.66 7.71
N ARG A 97 2.29 -9.71 7.33
CA ARG A 97 1.23 -8.91 7.97
C ARG A 97 1.03 -9.24 9.45
N HIS A 98 1.42 -10.45 9.87
CA HIS A 98 1.04 -11.06 11.13
C HIS A 98 2.28 -11.62 11.86
N PRO A 99 2.61 -11.10 13.05
CA PRO A 99 3.78 -11.55 13.82
C PRO A 99 3.81 -13.04 14.12
N GLN A 100 2.65 -13.65 14.35
CA GLN A 100 2.54 -15.09 14.62
C GLN A 100 3.01 -15.97 13.44
N ARG A 101 3.20 -15.39 12.25
CA ARG A 101 3.69 -16.09 11.05
C ARG A 101 5.18 -15.94 10.79
N PHE A 102 5.93 -15.23 11.62
CA PHE A 102 7.36 -15.04 11.36
C PHE A 102 8.13 -16.36 11.28
N THR A 103 7.81 -17.34 12.14
CA THR A 103 8.41 -18.68 12.05
C THR A 103 8.02 -19.39 10.76
N GLU A 104 6.73 -19.38 10.40
CA GLU A 104 6.24 -20.00 9.15
C GLU A 104 6.93 -19.42 7.90
N VAL A 105 7.12 -18.10 7.85
CA VAL A 105 7.78 -17.44 6.72
C VAL A 105 9.30 -17.67 6.74
N ALA A 106 9.92 -17.80 7.91
CA ALA A 106 11.32 -18.22 8.03
C ALA A 106 11.52 -19.62 7.42
N ASP A 107 10.61 -20.56 7.71
CA ASP A 107 10.65 -21.90 7.10
C ASP A 107 10.57 -21.83 5.58
N LEU A 108 9.75 -20.92 5.01
CA LEU A 108 9.70 -20.71 3.55
C LEU A 108 11.03 -20.17 3.00
N CYS A 109 11.71 -19.28 3.73
CA CYS A 109 13.03 -18.77 3.36
C CYS A 109 14.09 -19.88 3.36
N ASP A 110 14.08 -20.78 4.35
CA ASP A 110 15.00 -21.92 4.42
C ASP A 110 14.90 -22.83 3.19
N HIS A 111 13.69 -23.00 2.65
CA HIS A 111 13.43 -23.83 1.47
C HIS A 111 13.57 -23.09 0.15
N SER A 112 13.89 -21.79 0.14
CA SER A 112 13.94 -20.99 -1.09
C SER A 112 15.24 -21.19 -1.89
N GLY A 113 16.26 -21.78 -1.27
CA GLY A 113 17.61 -21.91 -1.86
C GLY A 113 18.37 -20.59 -2.03
N LEU A 114 17.89 -19.52 -1.38
CA LEU A 114 18.55 -18.21 -1.40
C LEU A 114 19.13 -17.92 -0.01
N PRO A 115 20.28 -17.21 0.06
CA PRO A 115 20.80 -16.78 1.34
C PRO A 115 19.85 -15.75 1.98
N TRP A 116 19.61 -15.91 3.28
CA TRP A 116 18.65 -15.07 4.00
C TRP A 116 19.07 -14.79 5.44
N SER A 117 18.41 -13.78 6.03
CA SER A 117 18.58 -13.37 7.43
C SER A 117 17.29 -12.76 7.97
N ARG A 118 17.17 -12.70 9.30
CA ARG A 118 16.13 -11.91 9.98
C ARG A 118 16.65 -10.51 10.25
N ILE A 119 15.77 -9.53 10.22
CA ILE A 119 16.13 -8.16 10.60
C ILE A 119 16.54 -8.05 12.08
N SER A 120 16.07 -8.97 12.93
CA SER A 120 16.46 -9.04 14.34
C SER A 120 17.82 -9.68 14.60
N ASP A 121 18.45 -10.29 13.59
CA ASP A 121 19.72 -10.99 13.79
C ASP A 121 20.84 -9.99 14.14
N PRO A 122 21.69 -10.29 15.14
CA PRO A 122 22.69 -9.35 15.64
C PRO A 122 23.81 -9.08 14.62
N GLU A 123 24.09 -10.04 13.74
CA GLU A 123 25.00 -9.91 12.61
C GLU A 123 24.32 -10.43 11.35
N ILE A 124 23.93 -9.52 10.46
CA ILE A 124 23.45 -9.89 9.13
C ILE A 124 24.67 -9.94 8.22
N THR A 125 25.02 -11.14 7.75
CA THR A 125 26.13 -11.31 6.80
C THR A 125 25.85 -10.46 5.55
N PRO A 126 26.72 -9.47 5.23
CA PRO A 126 26.56 -8.69 4.01
C PRO A 126 26.70 -9.62 2.81
N ILE A 127 25.74 -9.56 1.90
CA ILE A 127 25.89 -10.24 0.62
C ILE A 127 26.37 -9.20 -0.36
N THR A 128 27.59 -9.41 -0.83
CA THR A 128 28.26 -8.47 -1.74
C THR A 128 27.89 -8.72 -3.20
N GLN A 129 27.33 -9.89 -3.54
CA GLN A 129 26.94 -10.28 -4.90
C GLN A 129 25.72 -11.22 -4.91
N GLY A 130 24.88 -11.09 -5.94
CA GLY A 130 23.73 -11.98 -6.17
C GLY A 130 22.43 -11.50 -5.50
N ARG A 131 21.53 -12.45 -5.22
CA ARG A 131 20.19 -12.20 -4.65
C ARG A 131 20.10 -12.76 -3.25
N ARG A 132 19.38 -12.07 -2.38
CA ARG A 132 19.17 -12.47 -0.98
C ARG A 132 17.79 -12.13 -0.47
N LEU A 133 17.47 -12.64 0.71
CA LEU A 133 16.22 -12.38 1.40
C LEU A 133 16.47 -11.73 2.78
N ILE A 134 15.60 -10.81 3.16
CA ILE A 134 15.49 -10.34 4.54
C ILE A 134 14.05 -10.58 5.00
N LEU A 135 13.89 -11.36 6.07
CA LEU A 135 12.63 -11.46 6.79
C LEU A 135 12.56 -10.38 7.85
N VAL A 136 11.50 -9.58 7.81
CA VAL A 136 11.21 -8.55 8.81
C VAL A 136 10.31 -9.14 9.88
N ASP A 137 10.91 -9.64 10.95
CA ASP A 137 10.25 -10.22 12.12
C ASP A 137 10.06 -9.21 13.27
N ALA A 138 9.87 -7.93 12.90
CA ALA A 138 9.59 -6.83 13.81
C ALA A 138 8.47 -5.92 13.28
N MET A 139 7.67 -5.38 14.19
CA MET A 139 6.58 -4.46 13.85
C MET A 139 7.06 -3.01 13.77
N GLY A 140 6.38 -2.22 12.92
CA GLY A 140 6.60 -0.77 12.85
C GLY A 140 7.72 -0.31 11.91
N LEU A 141 8.36 -1.23 11.17
CA LEU A 141 9.46 -0.91 10.25
C LEU A 141 9.02 -0.64 8.81
N LEU A 142 7.77 -0.95 8.45
CA LEU A 142 7.33 -1.00 7.05
C LEU A 142 7.52 0.33 6.29
N LEU A 143 7.16 1.46 6.91
CA LEU A 143 7.30 2.77 6.28
C LEU A 143 8.76 3.17 6.06
N ASP A 144 9.65 2.77 6.97
CA ASP A 144 11.08 3.04 6.84
C ASP A 144 11.68 2.16 5.74
N LEU A 145 11.29 0.89 5.67
CA LEU A 145 11.66 0.00 4.57
C LEU A 145 11.16 0.50 3.21
N TYR A 146 9.92 1.00 3.13
CA TYR A 146 9.41 1.61 1.90
C TYR A 146 10.25 2.81 1.44
N ARG A 147 10.88 3.58 2.34
CA ARG A 147 11.78 4.69 1.93
C ARG A 147 13.00 4.18 1.17
N LEU A 148 13.48 3.00 1.56
CA LEU A 148 14.68 2.36 1.03
C LEU A 148 14.38 1.49 -0.20
N ALA A 149 13.11 1.21 -0.48
CA ALA A 149 12.69 0.38 -1.61
C ALA A 149 12.93 1.08 -2.96
N ASP A 150 13.37 0.33 -3.96
CA ASP A 150 13.28 0.73 -5.37
C ASP A 150 11.89 0.42 -5.94
N LEU A 151 11.33 -0.71 -5.51
CA LEU A 151 10.02 -1.22 -5.90
C LEU A 151 9.29 -1.76 -4.67
N VAL A 152 7.99 -1.51 -4.58
CA VAL A 152 7.14 -2.01 -3.51
C VAL A 152 6.10 -2.96 -4.08
N PHE A 153 5.99 -4.15 -3.48
CA PHE A 153 4.82 -5.01 -3.63
C PHE A 153 3.93 -4.90 -2.40
N VAL A 154 2.65 -4.59 -2.57
CA VAL A 154 1.70 -4.48 -1.44
C VAL A 154 0.86 -5.75 -1.35
N GLY A 155 1.05 -6.50 -0.27
CA GLY A 155 0.45 -7.82 -0.04
C GLY A 155 -1.04 -7.81 0.29
N GLY A 156 -1.53 -9.01 0.61
CA GLY A 156 -2.93 -9.37 0.67
C GLY A 156 -3.65 -9.26 -0.67
N SER A 157 -2.91 -9.20 -1.77
CA SER A 157 -3.40 -8.81 -3.10
C SER A 157 -3.20 -9.90 -4.15
N LEU A 158 -2.22 -10.80 -4.01
CA LEU A 158 -2.04 -11.98 -4.87
C LEU A 158 -2.93 -13.15 -4.45
N ALA A 159 -3.31 -13.19 -3.17
CA ALA A 159 -4.33 -14.09 -2.62
C ALA A 159 -5.57 -13.30 -2.20
N ASP A 160 -6.70 -13.98 -2.02
CA ASP A 160 -8.00 -13.37 -1.73
C ASP A 160 -8.11 -12.85 -0.28
N TYR A 161 -7.40 -11.75 0.00
CA TYR A 161 -7.46 -11.00 1.26
C TYR A 161 -7.90 -9.54 1.07
N GLY A 162 -8.18 -9.14 -0.18
CA GLY A 162 -8.72 -7.83 -0.54
C GLY A 162 -7.72 -6.69 -0.67
N GLY A 163 -6.44 -6.95 -0.44
CA GLY A 163 -5.34 -6.03 -0.70
C GLY A 163 -5.12 -5.04 0.43
N HIS A 164 -3.87 -4.86 0.83
CA HIS A 164 -3.47 -3.81 1.78
C HIS A 164 -3.37 -2.44 1.11
N ASN A 165 -3.14 -1.40 1.91
CA ASN A 165 -3.20 -0.01 1.47
C ASN A 165 -1.95 0.38 0.64
N PRO A 166 -2.09 0.75 -0.64
CA PRO A 166 -0.94 1.20 -1.45
C PRO A 166 -0.53 2.65 -1.22
N LEU A 167 -1.33 3.44 -0.51
CA LEU A 167 -1.13 4.89 -0.41
C LEU A 167 0.13 5.27 0.37
N GLU A 168 0.58 4.44 1.31
CA GLU A 168 1.84 4.67 2.04
C GLU A 168 3.04 4.64 1.09
N ALA A 169 3.11 3.64 0.20
CA ALA A 169 4.15 3.52 -0.80
C ALA A 169 4.05 4.64 -1.87
N ALA A 170 2.84 4.93 -2.34
CA ALA A 170 2.60 6.01 -3.29
C ALA A 170 2.97 7.39 -2.72
N ALA A 171 2.66 7.65 -1.45
CA ALA A 171 3.03 8.89 -0.75
C ALA A 171 4.56 9.04 -0.58
N LEU A 172 5.31 7.95 -0.67
CA LEU A 172 6.77 7.91 -0.69
C LEU A 172 7.37 7.91 -2.09
N SER A 173 6.55 8.16 -3.12
CA SER A 173 6.95 8.15 -4.52
C SER A 173 7.58 6.83 -4.97
N LYS A 174 7.05 5.70 -4.46
CA LYS A 174 7.52 4.36 -4.82
C LYS A 174 6.62 3.73 -5.88
N ALA A 175 7.21 3.05 -6.84
CA ALA A 175 6.47 2.21 -7.78
C ALA A 175 5.75 1.10 -7.00
N VAL A 176 4.47 0.89 -7.30
CA VAL A 176 3.63 -0.06 -6.59
C VAL A 176 3.21 -1.20 -7.52
N LEU A 177 3.49 -2.42 -7.10
CA LEU A 177 2.96 -3.65 -7.69
C LEU A 177 1.96 -4.29 -6.73
N MET A 178 0.81 -4.75 -7.22
CA MET A 178 -0.21 -5.44 -6.43
C MET A 178 -0.80 -6.60 -7.22
N GLY A 179 -1.28 -7.63 -6.53
CA GLY A 179 -2.11 -8.65 -7.15
C GLY A 179 -3.55 -8.19 -7.42
N PRO A 180 -4.40 -9.04 -8.04
CA PRO A 180 -5.71 -8.63 -8.52
C PRO A 180 -6.76 -8.45 -7.40
N TYR A 181 -6.54 -9.05 -6.23
CA TYR A 181 -7.46 -9.00 -5.10
C TYR A 181 -7.31 -7.69 -4.33
N CYS A 182 -7.79 -6.58 -4.89
CA CYS A 182 -7.63 -5.23 -4.32
C CYS A 182 -8.95 -4.59 -3.83
N TYR A 183 -10.01 -5.37 -3.59
CA TYR A 183 -11.35 -4.86 -3.32
C TYR A 183 -11.50 -4.02 -2.03
N ASN A 184 -10.63 -4.19 -1.03
CA ASN A 184 -10.63 -3.31 0.16
C ASN A 184 -10.22 -1.88 -0.19
N ASN A 185 -9.48 -1.70 -1.29
CA ASN A 185 -8.94 -0.43 -1.78
C ASN A 185 -9.31 -0.18 -3.24
N ALA A 186 -10.42 -0.75 -3.74
CA ALA A 186 -10.76 -0.77 -5.17
C ALA A 186 -10.70 0.61 -5.84
N GLN A 187 -11.29 1.63 -5.22
CA GLN A 187 -11.25 3.01 -5.74
C GLN A 187 -9.79 3.52 -5.83
N VAL A 188 -9.02 3.35 -4.76
CA VAL A 188 -7.63 3.80 -4.68
C VAL A 188 -6.76 3.09 -5.70
N CYS A 189 -6.88 1.76 -5.81
CA CYS A 189 -6.12 0.96 -6.77
C CYS A 189 -6.48 1.34 -8.21
N SER A 190 -7.77 1.51 -8.52
CA SER A 190 -8.21 1.95 -9.85
C SER A 190 -7.69 3.35 -10.20
N GLN A 191 -7.70 4.29 -9.25
CA GLN A 191 -7.19 5.64 -9.49
C GLN A 191 -5.66 5.66 -9.65
N LEU A 192 -4.93 4.87 -8.85
CA LEU A 192 -3.48 4.73 -8.99
C LEU A 192 -3.10 4.05 -10.31
N GLU A 193 -3.79 3.00 -10.72
CA GLU A 193 -3.56 2.32 -11.99
C GLU A 193 -3.85 3.26 -13.18
N ALA A 194 -4.93 4.03 -13.12
CA ALA A 194 -5.30 4.98 -14.18
C ALA A 194 -4.25 6.09 -14.41
N VAL A 195 -3.51 6.50 -13.37
CA VAL A 195 -2.40 7.47 -13.52
C VAL A 195 -1.05 6.79 -13.78
N GLY A 196 -1.00 5.46 -13.81
CA GLY A 196 0.24 4.69 -13.93
C GLY A 196 1.08 4.63 -12.65
N GLY A 197 0.50 4.95 -11.48
CA GLY A 197 1.16 4.90 -10.18
C GLY A 197 1.14 3.52 -9.50
N LEU A 198 0.38 2.59 -10.04
CA LEU A 198 0.26 1.21 -9.57
C LEU A 198 0.09 0.29 -10.78
N GLN A 199 0.69 -0.89 -10.72
CA GLN A 199 0.47 -1.96 -11.69
C GLN A 199 -0.16 -3.18 -11.00
N ILE A 200 -1.21 -3.73 -11.60
CA ILE A 200 -1.77 -5.02 -11.20
C ILE A 200 -1.00 -6.16 -11.89
N THR A 201 -0.65 -7.18 -11.11
CA THR A 201 -0.02 -8.42 -11.58
C THR A 201 -0.79 -9.64 -11.11
N THR A 202 -0.39 -10.82 -11.56
CA THR A 202 -0.97 -12.11 -11.14
C THR A 202 0.17 -13.03 -10.71
N ALA A 203 -0.14 -14.11 -10.00
CA ALA A 203 0.86 -15.11 -9.61
C ALA A 203 1.67 -15.63 -10.81
N ARG A 204 1.03 -15.73 -11.99
CA ARG A 204 1.69 -16.15 -13.24
C ARG A 204 2.65 -15.11 -13.82
N HIS A 205 2.34 -13.82 -13.67
CA HIS A 205 3.04 -12.73 -14.36
C HIS A 205 3.99 -11.95 -13.43
N VAL A 206 3.94 -12.19 -12.12
CA VAL A 206 4.72 -11.42 -11.14
C VAL A 206 6.22 -11.47 -11.42
N CYS A 207 6.79 -12.63 -11.79
CA CYS A 207 8.21 -12.73 -12.15
C CYS A 207 8.57 -11.81 -13.34
N LEU A 208 7.78 -11.85 -14.41
CA LEU A 208 8.01 -11.01 -15.59
C LEU A 208 7.84 -9.52 -15.25
N ASN A 209 6.81 -9.16 -14.47
CA ASN A 209 6.59 -7.77 -14.11
C ASN A 209 7.68 -7.22 -13.18
N LEU A 210 8.16 -8.02 -12.22
CA LEU A 210 9.32 -7.68 -11.41
C LEU A 210 10.55 -7.47 -12.30
N GLN A 211 10.83 -8.38 -13.22
CA GLN A 211 11.94 -8.25 -14.16
C GLN A 211 11.86 -6.95 -14.97
N THR A 212 10.70 -6.63 -15.55
CA THR A 212 10.49 -5.39 -16.32
C THR A 212 10.73 -4.15 -15.47
N LEU A 213 10.18 -4.10 -14.26
CA LEU A 213 10.26 -2.92 -13.40
C LEU A 213 11.67 -2.71 -12.85
N LEU A 214 12.34 -3.79 -12.43
CA LEU A 214 13.70 -3.71 -11.90
C LEU A 214 14.70 -3.31 -13.02
N LEU A 215 14.53 -3.84 -14.24
CA LEU A 215 15.40 -3.47 -15.37
C LEU A 215 15.10 -2.10 -15.98
N ASP A 216 14.00 -1.44 -15.61
CA ASP A 216 13.68 -0.07 -16.03
C ASP A 216 13.48 0.87 -14.81
N PRO A 217 14.58 1.35 -14.20
CA PRO A 217 14.49 2.30 -13.08
C PRO A 217 13.74 3.59 -13.43
N ALA A 218 13.79 4.03 -14.70
CA ALA A 218 13.08 5.21 -15.14
C ALA A 218 11.56 4.99 -15.15
N LEU A 219 11.09 3.79 -15.50
CA LEU A 219 9.70 3.40 -15.35
C LEU A 219 9.29 3.39 -13.88
N CYS A 220 10.08 2.78 -12.99
CA CYS A 220 9.80 2.80 -11.55
C CYS A 220 9.68 4.23 -11.02
N GLN A 221 10.59 5.12 -11.41
CA GLN A 221 10.53 6.53 -11.03
C GLN A 221 9.27 7.23 -11.53
N ARG A 222 8.89 7.02 -12.81
CA ARG A 222 7.65 7.60 -13.37
C ARG A 222 6.41 7.10 -12.64
N MET A 223 6.33 5.80 -12.37
CA MET A 223 5.22 5.21 -11.61
C MET A 223 5.14 5.80 -10.20
N GLY A 224 6.26 5.84 -9.49
CA GLY A 224 6.32 6.42 -8.16
C GLY A 224 5.86 7.89 -8.13
N GLN A 225 6.33 8.70 -9.07
CA GLN A 225 5.94 10.11 -9.19
C GLN A 225 4.46 10.28 -9.50
N ALA A 226 3.90 9.46 -10.39
CA ALA A 226 2.48 9.50 -10.72
C ALA A 226 1.61 9.17 -9.49
N GLY A 227 1.98 8.12 -8.74
CA GLY A 227 1.32 7.76 -7.49
C GLY A 227 1.40 8.88 -6.45
N TYR A 228 2.59 9.47 -6.27
CA TYR A 228 2.81 10.59 -5.38
C TYR A 228 1.94 11.80 -5.76
N HIS A 229 1.90 12.19 -7.03
CA HIS A 229 1.08 13.32 -7.49
C HIS A 229 -0.41 13.10 -7.22
N LEU A 230 -0.94 11.90 -7.48
CA LEU A 230 -2.34 11.58 -7.16
C LEU A 230 -2.60 11.72 -5.65
N VAL A 231 -1.70 11.22 -4.80
CA VAL A 231 -1.84 11.36 -3.35
C VAL A 231 -1.90 12.83 -2.96
N GLN A 232 -1.00 13.67 -3.46
CA GLN A 232 -1.00 15.11 -3.13
C GLN A 232 -2.25 15.83 -3.64
N GLN A 233 -2.76 15.46 -4.82
CA GLN A 233 -3.99 16.05 -5.38
C GLN A 233 -5.24 15.72 -4.55
N GLN A 234 -5.28 14.56 -3.91
CA GLN A 234 -6.45 14.08 -3.14
C GLN A 234 -6.38 14.41 -1.64
N LYS A 235 -5.24 14.91 -1.15
CA LYS A 235 -5.07 15.37 0.23
C LYS A 235 -6.03 16.53 0.58
N GLY A 236 -6.27 16.70 1.87
CA GLY A 236 -7.21 17.69 2.40
C GLY A 236 -8.66 17.20 2.42
N THR A 237 -8.89 15.90 2.18
CA THR A 237 -10.23 15.32 2.24
C THR A 237 -10.79 15.39 3.66
N LEU A 238 -9.96 15.16 4.68
CA LEU A 238 -10.32 15.33 6.10
C LEU A 238 -10.77 16.76 6.40
N ALA A 239 -10.01 17.76 5.94
CA ALA A 239 -10.34 19.17 6.13
C ALA A 239 -11.69 19.51 5.49
N ARG A 240 -11.96 19.01 4.28
CA ARG A 240 -13.26 19.18 3.61
C ARG A 240 -14.41 18.53 4.38
N HIS A 241 -14.21 17.32 4.93
CA HIS A 241 -15.22 16.67 5.77
C HIS A 241 -15.52 17.48 7.04
N LEU A 242 -14.48 17.93 7.75
CA LEU A 242 -14.62 18.75 8.94
C LEU A 242 -15.32 20.08 8.65
N GLN A 243 -15.05 20.69 7.50
CA GLN A 243 -15.74 21.90 7.07
C GLN A 243 -17.25 21.66 6.88
N HIS A 244 -17.62 20.60 6.16
CA HIS A 244 -19.04 20.25 5.99
C HIS A 244 -19.76 19.99 7.32
N ILE A 245 -19.11 19.28 8.25
CA ILE A 245 -19.66 19.04 9.58
C ILE A 245 -19.86 20.36 10.32
N ARG A 246 -18.86 21.24 10.34
CA ARG A 246 -18.97 22.56 10.99
C ARG A 246 -20.10 23.39 10.39
N ASP A 247 -20.18 23.47 9.07
CA ASP A 247 -21.22 24.26 8.38
C ASP A 247 -22.63 23.78 8.75
N GLN A 248 -22.85 22.47 8.83
CA GLN A 248 -24.13 21.90 9.25
C GLN A 248 -24.46 22.21 10.72
N PHE A 249 -23.48 22.04 11.63
CA PHE A 249 -23.66 22.40 13.04
C PHE A 249 -24.00 23.89 13.20
N TYR A 250 -23.32 24.78 12.49
CA TYR A 250 -23.58 26.22 12.55
C TYR A 250 -24.97 26.59 12.01
N ILE A 251 -25.43 25.97 10.92
CA ILE A 251 -26.78 26.21 10.36
C ILE A 251 -27.87 25.79 11.35
N GLN A 252 -27.74 24.60 11.96
CA GLN A 252 -28.74 24.09 12.91
C GLN A 252 -28.85 24.96 14.17
N HIS A 253 -27.74 25.48 14.71
CA HIS A 253 -27.71 26.23 15.97
C HIS A 253 -28.01 27.73 15.82
N ARG A 254 -27.97 28.28 14.60
CA ARG A 254 -28.39 29.66 14.33
C ARG A 254 -29.92 29.76 14.26
N ASN A 255 -30.60 28.71 13.80
CA ASN A 255 -32.06 28.66 13.72
C ASN A 255 -32.75 28.43 15.07
N THR A 256 -32.04 27.97 16.10
CA THR A 256 -32.57 27.80 17.47
C THR A 256 -32.48 29.06 18.35
N LYS A 257 -31.85 30.15 17.89
CA LYS A 257 -31.74 31.41 18.65
C LYS A 257 -32.77 32.48 18.24
N VAL A 258 -33.78 32.12 17.45
CA VAL A 258 -34.88 33.01 17.03
C VAL A 258 -36.22 32.36 17.40
N THR A 259 -36.46 32.26 18.70
CA THR A 259 -37.77 32.05 19.37
C THR A 259 -37.58 32.42 20.83
#